data_AF-A0A1E2UU93-F1
#
_entry.id   AF-A0A1E2UU93-F1
#
_cell.length_a   1.000
_cell.length_b   1.000
_cell.length_c   1.000
_cell.angle_alpha   90.00
_cell.angle_beta   90.00
_cell.angle_gamma   90.00
#
_symmetry.space_group_name_H-M   'P 1'
#
loop_
_entity.id
_entity.type
_entity.pdbx_description
1 polymer ?
#
loop_
_entity_poly.entity_id
_entity_poly.type
_entity_poly.pdbx_seq_one_letter_code
_entity_poly.pdbx_strand_id
1 'polypeptide(L)'
;MICPDYIIEGLEVQFRSIEQQRMQGLPLLNPALQVEAVGFRQWQDLCLGVLITPWFMNLMLIPHEGDSWREKRIGDKQTHLFPSGPYDFILGEEEGIGRYQMCSLFSPMFEFSDQQTAVTTATQVMLAIMDEENQDGLSTCESEINRRWHGEAEEDETTTDESSEPERSVAISERLQQPVSRRDLLRGTIHQDGEQ
;
A
#
# COMPACT_ATOMS: atom_id res chain seq x y z
N MET A 1 21.40 1.77 -12.35
CA MET A 1 21.98 2.83 -11.51
C MET A 1 21.18 2.84 -10.21
N ILE A 2 21.86 2.90 -9.07
CA ILE A 2 21.30 2.55 -7.74
C ILE A 2 20.77 3.83 -7.08
N CYS A 3 19.72 3.72 -6.28
CA CYS A 3 19.25 4.84 -5.47
C CYS A 3 20.31 5.23 -4.43
N PRO A 4 20.58 6.53 -4.20
CA PRO A 4 21.55 6.92 -3.19
C PRO A 4 21.18 6.38 -1.81
N ASP A 5 22.17 5.83 -1.12
CA ASP A 5 21.99 5.23 0.21
C ASP A 5 21.41 6.24 1.22
N TYR A 6 21.76 7.52 1.11
CA TYR A 6 21.25 8.56 2.01
C TYR A 6 19.72 8.74 1.95
N ILE A 7 19.07 8.42 0.82
CA ILE A 7 17.60 8.46 0.70
C ILE A 7 17.00 7.34 1.53
N ILE A 8 17.56 6.14 1.40
CA ILE A 8 17.11 4.92 2.09
C ILE A 8 17.30 5.10 3.60
N GLU A 9 18.50 5.51 4.01
CA GLU A 9 18.82 5.78 5.41
C GLU A 9 17.94 6.89 6.01
N GLY A 10 17.75 8.00 5.28
CA GLY A 10 16.91 9.10 5.72
C GLY A 10 15.44 8.68 5.90
N LEU A 11 14.93 7.83 5.00
CA LEU A 11 13.59 7.26 5.09
C LEU A 11 13.45 6.43 6.36
N GLU A 12 14.36 5.48 6.60
CA GLU A 12 14.29 4.63 7.80
C GLU A 12 14.42 5.44 9.09
N VAL A 13 15.36 6.39 9.14
CA VAL A 13 15.56 7.26 10.31
C VAL A 13 14.29 8.05 10.63
N GLN A 14 13.70 8.69 9.61
CA GLN A 14 12.49 9.49 9.80
C GLN A 14 11.33 8.61 10.27
N PHE A 15 11.07 7.48 9.62
CA PHE A 15 9.96 6.62 10.01
C PHE A 15 10.16 5.93 11.37
N ARG A 16 11.39 5.63 11.78
CA ARG A 16 11.68 5.21 13.17
C ARG A 16 11.41 6.33 14.17
N SER A 17 11.70 7.57 13.84
CA SER A 17 11.32 8.72 14.68
C SER A 17 9.80 8.84 14.82
N ILE A 18 9.07 8.65 13.72
CA ILE A 18 7.59 8.67 13.71
C ILE A 18 7.03 7.57 14.60
N GLU A 19 7.60 6.36 14.52
CA GLU A 19 7.24 5.24 15.39
C GLU A 19 7.36 5.64 16.86
N GLN A 20 8.52 6.17 17.25
CA GLN A 20 8.87 6.53 18.63
C GLN A 20 8.05 7.70 19.18
N GLN A 21 7.69 8.68 18.34
CA GLN A 21 7.09 9.94 18.79
C GLN A 21 5.57 9.97 18.64
N ARG A 22 5.06 9.46 17.52
CA ARG A 22 3.65 9.63 17.12
C ARG A 22 2.84 8.34 17.24
N MET A 23 3.49 7.19 17.06
CA MET A 23 2.78 5.90 16.98
C MET A 23 2.89 5.05 18.24
N GLN A 24 3.84 5.32 19.15
CA GLN A 24 3.99 4.54 20.37
C GLN A 24 2.70 4.49 21.19
N GLY A 25 2.37 3.29 21.67
CA GLY A 25 1.19 3.04 22.48
C GLY A 25 -0.12 2.90 21.69
N LEU A 26 -0.10 3.08 20.36
CA LEU A 26 -1.26 2.79 19.53
C LEU A 26 -1.41 1.28 19.32
N PRO A 27 -2.64 0.73 19.42
CA PRO A 27 -2.89 -0.70 19.24
C PRO A 27 -2.73 -1.17 17.79
N LEU A 28 -2.32 -0.28 16.88
CA LEU A 28 -2.08 -0.55 15.46
C LEU A 28 -0.68 -1.14 15.19
N LEU A 29 0.27 -0.98 16.12
CA LEU A 29 1.66 -1.38 15.90
C LEU A 29 1.82 -2.90 16.03
N ASN A 30 2.43 -3.52 15.02
CA ASN A 30 2.92 -4.89 15.10
C ASN A 30 4.35 -4.90 15.67
N PRO A 31 4.56 -5.35 16.93
CA PRO A 31 5.86 -5.32 17.58
C PRO A 31 6.88 -6.33 17.02
N ALA A 32 6.44 -7.25 16.16
CA ALA A 32 7.33 -8.21 15.48
C ALA A 32 8.04 -7.59 14.26
N LEU A 33 7.65 -6.36 13.88
CA LEU A 33 8.17 -5.67 12.72
C LEU A 33 8.97 -4.43 13.13
N GLN A 34 9.81 -3.99 12.22
CA GLN A 34 10.59 -2.76 12.34
C GLN A 34 10.54 -1.98 11.03
N VAL A 35 10.88 -0.69 11.11
CA VAL A 35 11.01 0.14 9.91
C VAL A 35 12.20 -0.33 9.08
N GLU A 36 11.92 -0.71 7.82
CA GLU A 36 12.90 -1.20 6.86
C GLU A 36 12.53 -0.83 5.42
N ALA A 37 13.52 -0.33 4.68
CA ALA A 37 13.40 0.04 3.28
C ALA A 37 13.94 -1.10 2.37
N VAL A 38 13.06 -1.70 1.57
CA VAL A 38 13.34 -2.93 0.82
C VAL A 38 13.29 -2.68 -0.69
N GLY A 39 14.31 -3.18 -1.39
CA GLY A 39 14.32 -3.26 -2.85
C GLY A 39 14.45 -1.93 -3.60
N PHE A 40 14.91 -0.86 -2.92
CA PHE A 40 15.04 0.46 -3.54
C PHE A 40 15.94 0.44 -4.77
N ARG A 41 15.40 0.89 -5.91
CA ARG A 41 16.11 0.99 -7.18
C ARG A 41 15.68 2.25 -7.93
N GLN A 42 16.55 2.72 -8.80
CA GLN A 42 16.18 3.81 -9.68
C GLN A 42 15.10 3.36 -10.65
N TRP A 43 14.08 4.20 -10.78
CA TRP A 43 13.00 4.04 -11.74
C TRP A 43 12.69 5.42 -12.31
N GLN A 44 13.05 5.63 -13.59
CA GLN A 44 13.05 6.96 -14.22
C GLN A 44 13.94 7.94 -13.42
N ASP A 45 13.44 9.12 -13.11
CA ASP A 45 14.12 10.14 -12.29
C ASP A 45 13.79 10.00 -10.79
N LEU A 46 13.17 8.89 -10.40
CA LEU A 46 12.72 8.61 -9.04
C LEU A 46 13.43 7.39 -8.46
N CYS A 47 13.36 7.29 -7.15
CA CYS A 47 13.71 6.13 -6.36
C CYS A 47 12.46 5.38 -5.95
N LEU A 48 12.33 4.15 -6.45
CA LEU A 48 11.22 3.26 -6.18
C LEU A 48 11.66 2.14 -5.25
N GLY A 49 10.91 1.92 -4.17
CA GLY A 49 11.10 0.78 -3.28
C GLY A 49 9.91 0.59 -2.35
N VAL A 50 9.95 -0.44 -1.52
CA VAL A 50 8.91 -0.70 -0.52
C VAL A 50 9.41 -0.28 0.85
N LEU A 51 8.59 0.46 1.58
CA LEU A 51 8.83 0.79 2.98
C LEU A 51 7.92 -0.08 3.86
N ILE A 52 8.56 -0.86 4.73
CA ILE A 52 7.90 -1.61 5.80
C ILE A 52 7.94 -0.74 7.05
N THR A 53 6.81 -0.67 7.75
CA THR A 53 6.71 -0.12 9.10
C THR A 53 5.87 -1.09 9.95
N PRO A 54 5.90 -0.95 11.28
CA PRO A 54 5.01 -1.73 12.15
C PRO A 54 3.50 -1.50 11.93
N TRP A 55 3.08 -0.49 11.15
CA TRP A 55 1.66 -0.15 10.94
C TRP A 55 1.20 -0.16 9.47
N PHE A 56 2.11 -0.02 8.50
CA PHE A 56 1.82 -0.21 7.08
C PHE A 56 3.02 -0.80 6.30
N MET A 57 2.74 -1.29 5.10
CA MET A 57 3.71 -1.51 4.03
C MET A 57 3.27 -0.71 2.80
N ASN A 58 4.14 0.18 2.31
CA ASN A 58 3.83 1.07 1.19
C ASN A 58 4.90 0.96 0.10
N LEU A 59 4.47 1.07 -1.15
CA LEU A 59 5.35 1.39 -2.26
C LEU A 59 5.66 2.88 -2.22
N MET A 60 6.94 3.24 -2.36
CA MET A 60 7.46 4.59 -2.18
C MET A 60 8.13 5.07 -3.46
N LEU A 61 7.82 6.30 -3.86
CA LEU A 61 8.47 7.05 -4.93
C LEU A 61 9.07 8.33 -4.36
N ILE A 62 10.39 8.46 -4.46
CA ILE A 62 11.14 9.58 -3.89
C ILE A 62 11.98 10.23 -5.00
N PRO A 63 11.95 11.56 -5.19
CA PRO A 63 12.82 12.21 -6.17
C PRO A 63 14.30 12.07 -5.78
N HIS A 64 15.17 11.84 -6.77
CA HIS A 64 16.62 11.70 -6.55
C HIS A 64 17.25 13.01 -6.07
N GLU A 65 16.89 14.13 -6.72
CA GLU A 65 17.38 15.47 -6.41
C GLU A 65 16.27 16.50 -6.56
N GLY A 66 16.17 17.40 -5.58
CA GLY A 66 15.21 18.49 -5.59
C GLY A 66 13.77 18.04 -5.33
N ASP A 67 12.88 19.02 -5.29
CA ASP A 67 11.46 18.80 -5.06
C ASP A 67 10.71 19.14 -6.35
N SER A 68 10.66 18.16 -7.25
CA SER A 68 9.92 18.24 -8.52
C SER A 68 8.42 18.45 -8.32
N TRP A 69 7.94 18.35 -7.09
CA TRP A 69 6.52 18.37 -6.72
C TRP A 69 6.15 19.56 -5.84
N ARG A 70 7.00 20.59 -5.70
CA ARG A 70 6.73 21.81 -4.90
C ARG A 70 5.36 22.44 -5.13
N GLU A 71 4.91 22.44 -6.39
CA GLU A 71 3.66 23.08 -6.79
C GLU A 71 2.41 22.23 -6.54
N LYS A 72 2.58 20.92 -6.27
CA LYS A 72 1.47 20.00 -5.98
C LYS A 72 1.01 20.15 -4.53
N ARG A 73 -0.22 19.73 -4.23
CA ARG A 73 -0.75 19.75 -2.86
C ARG A 73 -0.56 18.39 -2.20
N ILE A 74 -0.25 18.41 -0.91
CA ILE A 74 -0.20 17.18 -0.12
C ILE A 74 -1.58 16.53 -0.14
N GLY A 75 -1.61 15.22 -0.35
CA GLY A 75 -2.83 14.44 -0.60
C GLY A 75 -3.21 14.32 -2.07
N ASP A 76 -2.54 15.03 -2.99
CA ASP A 76 -2.81 14.87 -4.42
C ASP A 76 -2.49 13.45 -4.88
N LYS A 77 -3.43 12.88 -5.64
CA LYS A 77 -3.30 11.56 -6.26
C LYS A 77 -2.61 11.69 -7.63
N GLN A 78 -1.63 10.84 -7.90
CA GLN A 78 -0.93 10.75 -9.18
C GLN A 78 -0.76 9.30 -9.59
N THR A 79 -1.24 8.96 -10.78
CA THR A 79 -1.10 7.63 -11.37
C THR A 79 0.24 7.50 -12.10
N HIS A 80 0.94 6.40 -11.85
CA HIS A 80 2.18 6.01 -12.53
C HIS A 80 1.98 4.68 -13.25
N LEU A 81 2.47 4.58 -14.48
CA LEU A 81 2.41 3.36 -15.29
C LEU A 81 3.65 2.51 -15.06
N PHE A 82 3.47 1.34 -14.46
CA PHE A 82 4.49 0.31 -14.31
C PHE A 82 4.28 -0.81 -15.34
N PRO A 83 5.27 -1.69 -15.54
CA PRO A 83 5.11 -2.85 -16.41
C PRO A 83 3.89 -3.71 -16.05
N SER A 84 3.53 -3.84 -14.77
CA SER A 84 2.32 -4.58 -14.36
C SER A 84 1.01 -3.77 -14.47
N GLY A 85 1.06 -2.47 -14.81
CA GLY A 85 -0.13 -1.63 -14.97
C GLY A 85 -0.07 -0.28 -14.24
N PRO A 86 -1.20 0.46 -14.19
CA PRO A 86 -1.30 1.73 -13.49
C PRO A 86 -1.40 1.55 -11.97
N TYR A 87 -0.68 2.40 -11.22
CA TYR A 87 -0.75 2.48 -9.76
C TYR A 87 -0.91 3.91 -9.30
N ASP A 88 -1.78 4.10 -8.32
CA ASP A 88 -2.08 5.41 -7.77
C ASP A 88 -1.27 5.70 -6.52
N PHE A 89 -0.56 6.83 -6.57
CA PHE A 89 0.24 7.32 -5.47
C PHE A 89 -0.35 8.59 -4.90
N ILE A 90 -0.26 8.74 -3.59
CA ILE A 90 -0.66 9.94 -2.87
C ILE A 90 0.61 10.71 -2.48
N LEU A 91 0.62 12.01 -2.75
CA LEU A 91 1.72 12.89 -2.34
C LEU A 91 1.69 13.10 -0.81
N GLY A 92 2.78 12.72 -0.16
CA GLY A 92 3.08 13.00 1.24
C GLY A 92 4.27 13.95 1.38
N GLU A 93 4.45 14.47 2.59
CA GLU A 93 5.61 15.30 2.96
C GLU A 93 5.97 15.01 4.40
N GLU A 94 7.26 14.79 4.65
CA GLU A 94 7.81 14.59 5.98
C GLU A 94 9.10 15.41 6.07
N GLU A 95 9.30 16.15 7.16
CA GLU A 95 10.38 17.13 7.31
C GLU A 95 11.78 16.53 7.04
N GLY A 96 12.03 15.29 7.49
CA GLY A 96 13.31 14.61 7.31
C GLY A 96 13.56 13.99 5.92
N ILE A 97 12.53 13.89 5.07
CA ILE A 97 12.60 13.22 3.75
C ILE A 97 12.31 14.22 2.62
N GLY A 98 11.47 15.23 2.87
CA GLY A 98 10.84 16.07 1.87
C GLY A 98 9.56 15.43 1.32
N ARG A 99 9.23 15.78 0.07
CA ARG A 99 8.05 15.27 -0.61
C ARG A 99 8.31 13.89 -1.21
N TYR A 100 7.39 12.97 -0.95
CA TYR A 100 7.42 11.63 -1.49
C TYR A 100 6.02 11.23 -1.94
N GLN A 101 5.94 10.20 -2.77
CA GLN A 101 4.69 9.60 -3.21
C GLN A 101 4.60 8.20 -2.62
N MET A 102 3.41 7.84 -2.10
CA MET A 102 3.19 6.52 -1.51
C MET A 102 1.93 5.85 -2.07
N CYS A 103 2.01 4.55 -2.29
CA CYS A 103 0.88 3.69 -2.63
C CYS A 103 0.77 2.61 -1.53
N SER A 104 -0.37 2.55 -0.85
CA SER A 104 -0.57 1.61 0.25
C SER A 104 -0.69 0.19 -0.27
N LEU A 105 0.13 -0.73 0.26
CA LEU A 105 0.06 -2.15 -0.07
C LEU A 105 -0.66 -2.91 1.05
N PHE A 106 -0.17 -2.79 2.28
CA PHE A 106 -0.76 -3.49 3.43
C PHE A 106 -0.95 -2.54 4.60
N SER A 107 -2.14 -2.57 5.19
CA SER A 107 -2.48 -1.92 6.44
C SER A 107 -3.78 -2.51 6.97
N PRO A 108 -3.84 -2.97 8.23
CA PRO A 108 -2.78 -3.02 9.22
C PRO A 108 -1.76 -4.14 8.94
N MET A 109 -0.63 -4.13 9.64
CA MET A 109 0.49 -5.08 9.43
C MET A 109 0.41 -6.36 10.27
N PHE A 110 -0.75 -6.68 10.86
CA PHE A 110 -0.90 -7.82 11.77
C PHE A 110 -0.80 -9.19 11.10
N GLU A 111 -0.99 -9.26 9.77
CA GLU A 111 -0.90 -10.51 9.02
C GLU A 111 0.54 -11.03 8.89
N PHE A 112 1.53 -10.19 9.21
CA PHE A 112 2.94 -10.55 9.16
C PHE A 112 3.42 -11.02 10.53
N SER A 113 3.81 -12.30 10.61
CA SER A 113 4.31 -12.93 11.85
C SER A 113 5.68 -12.42 12.29
N ASP A 114 6.51 -12.02 11.33
CA ASP A 114 7.90 -11.64 11.54
C ASP A 114 8.42 -10.76 10.39
N GLN A 115 9.56 -10.10 10.65
CA GLN A 115 10.22 -9.21 9.70
C GLN A 115 10.63 -9.95 8.41
N GLN A 116 11.09 -11.20 8.50
CA GLN A 116 11.57 -11.94 7.34
C GLN A 116 10.45 -12.18 6.31
N THR A 117 9.25 -12.48 6.80
CA THR A 117 8.05 -12.65 5.99
C THR A 117 7.67 -11.33 5.33
N ALA A 118 7.69 -10.21 6.06
CA ALA A 118 7.41 -8.89 5.51
C ALA A 118 8.41 -8.49 4.42
N VAL A 119 9.72 -8.71 4.64
CA VAL A 119 10.79 -8.43 3.66
C VAL A 119 10.66 -9.32 2.42
N THR A 120 10.30 -10.59 2.60
CA THR A 120 10.07 -11.51 1.48
C THR A 120 8.90 -11.03 0.63
N THR A 121 7.79 -10.66 1.25
CA THR A 121 6.62 -10.10 0.55
C THR A 121 6.96 -8.79 -0.16
N ALA A 122 7.66 -7.85 0.49
CA ALA A 122 8.10 -6.59 -0.12
C ALA A 122 9.00 -6.84 -1.35
N THR A 123 9.90 -7.83 -1.27
CA THR A 123 10.74 -8.23 -2.40
C THR A 123 9.90 -8.79 -3.54
N GLN A 124 8.90 -9.63 -3.27
CA GLN A 124 8.00 -10.16 -4.29
C GLN A 124 7.16 -9.06 -4.94
N VAL A 125 6.69 -8.06 -4.17
CA VAL A 125 5.99 -6.90 -4.74
C VAL A 125 6.87 -6.14 -5.73
N MET A 126 8.15 -5.93 -5.40
CA MET A 126 9.10 -5.24 -6.29
C MET A 126 9.40 -6.02 -7.58
N LEU A 127 9.33 -7.35 -7.54
CA LEU A 127 9.40 -8.18 -8.74
C LEU A 127 8.11 -8.08 -9.54
N ALA A 128 6.97 -8.30 -8.88
CA ALA A 128 5.67 -8.37 -9.52
C ALA A 128 5.27 -7.08 -10.22
N ILE A 129 5.58 -5.91 -9.63
CA ILE A 129 5.24 -4.61 -10.24
C ILE A 129 6.00 -4.34 -11.56
N MET A 130 7.11 -5.05 -11.80
CA MET A 130 7.91 -4.90 -13.02
C MET A 130 7.84 -6.09 -13.94
N ASP A 131 6.86 -6.95 -13.72
CA ASP A 131 6.53 -8.05 -14.61
C ASP A 131 5.31 -7.67 -15.45
N GLU A 132 5.47 -7.71 -16.78
CA GLU A 132 4.38 -7.46 -17.73
C GLU A 132 3.33 -8.57 -17.72
N GLU A 133 3.69 -9.79 -17.29
CA GLU A 133 2.72 -10.89 -17.15
C GLU A 133 1.68 -10.59 -16.07
N ASN A 134 2.00 -9.69 -15.13
CA ASN A 134 1.08 -9.21 -14.11
C ASN A 134 0.22 -8.03 -14.57
N GLN A 135 0.20 -7.70 -15.87
CA GLN A 135 -0.83 -6.82 -16.46
C GLN A 135 -2.19 -7.53 -16.47
N ASP A 136 -2.76 -7.77 -15.29
CA ASP A 136 -4.17 -8.11 -15.19
C ASP A 136 -4.96 -6.91 -15.68
N GLY A 137 -5.73 -7.10 -16.76
CA GLY A 137 -6.47 -6.06 -17.49
C GLY A 137 -7.57 -5.37 -16.68
N LEU A 138 -7.17 -4.62 -15.65
CA LEU A 138 -8.03 -3.77 -14.82
C LEU A 138 -8.40 -2.49 -15.58
N SER A 139 -9.12 -2.71 -16.68
CA SER A 139 -9.96 -1.71 -17.34
C SER A 139 -11.32 -1.54 -16.63
N THR A 140 -11.59 -2.17 -15.48
CA THR A 140 -12.98 -2.24 -14.97
C THR A 140 -13.25 -1.76 -13.55
N CYS A 141 -12.29 -1.66 -12.62
CA CYS A 141 -12.69 -1.37 -11.22
C CYS A 141 -12.84 0.13 -10.88
N GLU A 142 -12.11 1.05 -11.53
CA GLU A 142 -12.29 2.49 -11.28
C GLU A 142 -13.48 3.06 -12.10
N SER A 143 -13.75 2.49 -13.27
CA SER A 143 -14.85 2.91 -14.16
C SER A 143 -16.24 2.52 -13.62
N GLU A 144 -16.36 1.37 -12.95
CA GLU A 144 -17.61 0.92 -12.33
C GLU A 144 -17.93 1.68 -11.04
N ILE A 145 -16.90 1.99 -10.24
CA ILE A 145 -17.06 2.81 -9.04
C ILE A 145 -17.45 4.24 -9.44
N ASN A 146 -16.78 4.87 -10.40
CA ASN A 146 -17.12 6.25 -10.80
C ASN A 146 -18.51 6.36 -11.45
N ARG A 147 -18.98 5.35 -12.19
CA ARG A 147 -20.38 5.29 -12.67
C ARG A 147 -21.40 5.17 -11.54
N ARG A 148 -21.06 4.45 -10.47
CA ARG A 148 -21.99 4.22 -9.35
C ARG A 148 -22.15 5.45 -8.44
N TRP A 149 -21.18 6.37 -8.45
CA TRP A 149 -21.23 7.63 -7.69
C TRP A 149 -21.72 8.83 -8.53
N HIS A 150 -21.61 8.80 -9.87
CA HIS A 150 -22.25 9.76 -10.78
C HIS A 150 -23.63 9.24 -11.20
N GLY A 151 -24.60 9.35 -10.30
CA GLY A 151 -25.94 8.76 -10.44
C GLY A 151 -26.58 8.87 -11.83
N GLU A 152 -26.87 7.72 -12.41
CA GLU A 152 -27.97 7.52 -13.34
C GLU A 152 -29.03 6.68 -12.61
N ALA A 153 -30.20 7.28 -12.46
CA ALA A 153 -31.39 6.62 -11.98
C ALA A 153 -31.98 5.72 -13.08
N GLU A 154 -32.56 4.61 -12.62
CA GLU A 154 -33.72 3.87 -13.15
C GLU A 154 -33.48 2.36 -13.30
N GLU A 155 -34.19 1.62 -12.42
CA GLU A 155 -35.08 0.46 -12.63
C GLU A 155 -34.83 -0.38 -13.92
N ASP A 156 -34.79 -1.71 -13.94
CA ASP A 156 -35.66 -2.68 -13.26
C ASP A 156 -35.13 -4.13 -13.43
N GLU A 157 -35.57 -5.00 -12.52
CA GLU A 157 -35.87 -6.43 -12.68
C GLU A 157 -34.83 -7.53 -13.08
N THR A 158 -34.66 -8.45 -12.11
CA THR A 158 -34.76 -9.94 -12.11
C THR A 158 -33.69 -10.94 -12.63
N THR A 159 -33.33 -11.85 -11.68
CA THR A 159 -33.18 -13.33 -11.75
C THR A 159 -31.78 -13.98 -11.92
N THR A 160 -31.37 -14.68 -10.83
CA THR A 160 -30.82 -16.07 -10.66
C THR A 160 -29.98 -16.71 -11.79
N ASP A 161 -28.94 -17.54 -11.61
CA ASP A 161 -28.54 -18.47 -10.54
C ASP A 161 -27.10 -19.02 -10.77
N GLU A 162 -26.52 -19.55 -9.69
CA GLU A 162 -25.57 -20.66 -9.53
C GLU A 162 -24.26 -20.84 -10.32
N SER A 163 -23.19 -20.89 -9.51
CA SER A 163 -22.11 -21.91 -9.44
C SER A 163 -21.01 -21.95 -10.50
N SER A 164 -19.75 -21.80 -10.07
CA SER A 164 -18.75 -22.88 -9.95
C SER A 164 -17.32 -22.30 -9.77
N GLU A 165 -16.61 -22.78 -8.75
CA GLU A 165 -15.17 -22.50 -8.54
C GLU A 165 -14.32 -23.13 -9.67
N PRO A 166 -13.17 -22.52 -9.97
CA PRO A 166 -11.96 -23.26 -9.65
C PRO A 166 -10.87 -22.39 -8.99
N GLU A 167 -10.16 -23.02 -8.07
CA GLU A 167 -8.91 -22.54 -7.46
C GLU A 167 -7.94 -22.02 -8.53
N ARG A 168 -7.68 -20.71 -8.52
CA ARG A 168 -6.59 -20.07 -9.26
C ARG A 168 -5.93 -19.06 -8.34
N SER A 169 -4.60 -19.09 -8.38
CA SER A 169 -3.67 -18.18 -7.70
C SER A 169 -4.26 -16.78 -7.48
N VAL A 170 -4.56 -16.48 -6.21
CA VAL A 170 -5.10 -15.18 -5.77
C VAL A 170 -4.16 -14.08 -6.26
N ALA A 171 -4.65 -13.29 -7.21
CA ALA A 171 -3.92 -12.19 -7.80
C ALA A 171 -3.54 -11.18 -6.72
N ILE A 172 -2.37 -10.55 -6.85
CA ILE A 172 -1.89 -9.51 -5.92
C ILE A 172 -2.94 -8.38 -5.78
N SER A 173 -3.69 -8.13 -6.86
CA SER A 173 -4.82 -7.19 -6.91
C SER A 173 -5.95 -7.53 -5.93
N GLU A 174 -6.22 -8.82 -5.67
CA GLU A 174 -7.33 -9.27 -4.84
C GLU A 174 -7.01 -9.14 -3.34
N ARG A 175 -5.74 -9.33 -2.95
CA ARG A 175 -5.27 -9.08 -1.57
C ARG A 175 -5.24 -7.60 -1.20
N LEU A 176 -5.03 -6.72 -2.17
CA LEU A 176 -5.05 -5.26 -1.98
C LEU A 176 -6.47 -4.68 -1.86
N GLN A 177 -7.50 -5.47 -2.18
CA GLN A 177 -8.90 -5.01 -2.27
C GLN A 177 -9.78 -5.39 -1.07
N GLN A 178 -9.22 -5.80 0.07
CA GLN A 178 -10.00 -5.87 1.31
C GLN A 178 -9.85 -4.57 2.10
N PRO A 179 -10.76 -3.58 1.94
CA PRO A 179 -10.80 -2.45 2.84
C PRO A 179 -11.26 -2.98 4.20
N VAL A 180 -10.34 -2.99 5.17
CA VAL A 180 -10.71 -3.20 6.57
C VAL A 180 -11.68 -2.08 6.93
N SER A 181 -12.96 -2.42 7.02
CA SER A 181 -14.02 -1.47 7.27
C SER A 181 -13.71 -0.78 8.60
N ARG A 182 -13.66 0.57 8.60
CA ARG A 182 -13.49 1.39 9.82
C ARG A 182 -14.46 1.02 10.94
N ARG A 183 -15.56 0.35 10.60
CA ARG A 183 -16.60 -0.13 11.51
C ARG A 183 -16.21 -1.37 12.32
N ASP A 184 -15.24 -2.17 11.85
CA ASP A 184 -14.72 -3.34 12.56
C ASP A 184 -13.56 -2.95 13.50
N LEU A 185 -12.77 -1.94 13.13
CA LEU A 185 -11.69 -1.40 13.98
C LEU A 185 -12.21 -0.72 15.25
N LEU A 186 -13.45 -0.20 15.24
CA LEU A 186 -14.06 0.51 16.38
C LEU A 186 -14.91 -0.39 17.30
N ARG A 187 -15.17 -1.65 16.92
CA ARG A 187 -15.83 -2.62 17.79
C ARG A 187 -14.79 -3.55 18.39
N GLY A 188 -14.08 -3.06 19.40
CA GLY A 188 -13.38 -3.92 20.35
C GLY A 188 -14.36 -4.95 20.91
N THR A 189 -14.35 -6.15 20.33
CA THR A 189 -15.14 -7.28 20.83
C THR A 189 -14.20 -8.12 21.66
N ILE A 190 -14.11 -7.72 22.91
CA ILE A 190 -13.67 -8.59 24.00
C ILE A 190 -14.67 -9.75 24.02
N HIS A 191 -14.26 -10.94 23.56
CA HIS A 191 -14.86 -12.17 24.06
C HIS A 191 -13.92 -12.75 25.11
N GLN A 192 -14.21 -12.40 26.36
CA GLN A 192 -14.00 -13.32 27.46
C GLN A 192 -14.91 -14.51 27.19
N ASP A 193 -14.36 -15.72 27.23
CA ASP A 193 -15.05 -16.83 27.88
C ASP A 193 -13.99 -17.71 28.53
N GLY A 194 -13.90 -17.57 29.86
CA GLY A 194 -13.27 -18.54 30.72
C GLY A 194 -14.22 -19.70 30.97
N GLU A 195 -13.64 -20.89 30.94
CA GLU A 195 -13.94 -22.09 31.74
C GLU A 195 -15.32 -22.19 32.43
N GLN A 196 -16.16 -23.11 31.93
CA GLN A 196 -16.41 -24.41 32.57
C GLN A 196 -17.21 -25.36 31.67
#